data_AF-A0A923I3X9-F1
#
_entry.id   AF-A0A923I3X9-F1
#
_cell.length_a   1.000
_cell.length_b   1.000
_cell.length_c   1.000
_cell.angle_alpha   90.00
_cell.angle_beta   90.00
_cell.angle_gamma   90.00
#
_symmetry.space_group_name_H-M   'P 1'
#
loop_
_entity.id
_entity.type
_entity.pdbx_description
1 polymer ?
#
loop_
_entity_poly.entity_id
_entity_poly.type
_entity_poly.pdbx_seq_one_letter_code
_entity_poly.pdbx_strand_id
1 'polypeptide(L)'
;MFKYTINDQYRDYFDAEILPSGQTIRIEFQEDWTKKIVYFNIFLVTKHKKKAPYPELEQTGKDGLKGLMWARSKILEFEKFIREDTGYDRSKIIMICRWDDNRRRNVYFYGLSKCGYKYGMIYGSKAILKQI
;
A
#
# COMPACT_ATOMS: atom_id res chain seq x y z
N MET A 1 -4.34 -2.58 14.85
CA MET A 1 -3.05 -1.89 15.01
C MET A 1 -2.10 -2.47 13.99
N PHE A 2 -1.46 -1.65 13.16
CA PHE A 2 -0.49 -2.13 12.17
C PHE A 2 0.69 -2.81 12.87
N LYS A 3 1.11 -3.95 12.35
CA LYS A 3 2.37 -4.59 12.77
C LYS A 3 3.50 -3.92 11.98
N TYR A 4 4.72 -3.93 12.52
CA TYR A 4 5.87 -3.47 11.77
C TYR A 4 7.06 -4.42 11.91
N THR A 5 7.89 -4.46 10.88
CA THR A 5 9.22 -5.08 10.89
C THR A 5 10.26 -4.00 10.62
N ILE A 6 11.41 -4.11 11.29
CA ILE A 6 12.58 -3.30 11.01
C ILE A 6 13.58 -4.24 10.36
N ASN A 7 13.88 -4.00 9.08
CA ASN A 7 15.04 -4.57 8.42
C ASN A 7 16.14 -3.49 8.40
N ASP A 8 17.41 -3.88 8.23
CA ASP A 8 18.59 -3.00 8.39
C ASP A 8 18.54 -1.64 7.64
N GLN A 9 17.62 -1.47 6.68
CA GLN A 9 17.46 -0.26 5.89
C GLN A 9 16.07 0.38 5.96
N TYR A 10 15.01 -0.34 6.37
CA TYR A 10 13.63 0.14 6.23
C TYR A 10 12.71 -0.38 7.34
N ARG A 11 11.77 0.47 7.76
CA ARG A 11 10.60 0.07 8.53
C ARG A 11 9.47 -0.28 7.56
N ASP A 12 8.87 -1.44 7.75
CA ASP A 12 7.72 -1.87 6.94
C ASP A 12 6.53 -2.14 7.85
N TYR A 13 5.43 -1.44 7.62
CA TYR A 13 4.18 -1.65 8.34
C TYR A 13 3.25 -2.53 7.52
N PHE A 14 2.54 -3.46 8.16
CA PHE A 14 1.65 -4.34 7.45
C PHE A 14 0.40 -4.73 8.23
N ASP A 15 -0.62 -5.13 7.49
CA ASP A 15 -1.79 -5.83 7.99
C ASP A 15 -2.16 -6.97 7.04
N ALA A 16 -2.83 -8.00 7.55
CA ALA A 16 -3.24 -9.16 6.77
C ALA A 16 -4.58 -9.72 7.25
N GLU A 17 -5.38 -10.19 6.29
CA GLU A 17 -6.68 -10.80 6.54
C GLU A 17 -6.85 -12.09 5.73
N ILE A 18 -7.60 -13.04 6.28
CA ILE A 18 -8.08 -14.21 5.54
C ILE A 18 -9.47 -13.89 5.02
N LEU A 19 -9.60 -13.76 3.70
CA LEU A 19 -10.86 -13.48 3.02
C LEU A 19 -11.77 -14.71 3.02
N PRO A 20 -13.09 -14.55 2.73
CA PRO A 20 -14.06 -15.66 2.77
C PRO A 20 -13.69 -16.88 1.90
N SER A 21 -12.96 -16.68 0.79
CA SER A 21 -12.48 -17.81 -0.03
C SER A 21 -11.32 -18.62 0.59
N GLY A 22 -10.84 -18.20 1.76
CA GLY A 22 -9.63 -18.74 2.40
C GLY A 22 -8.33 -18.21 1.81
N GLN A 23 -8.38 -17.22 0.92
CA GLN A 23 -7.24 -16.47 0.42
C GLN A 23 -6.73 -15.48 1.48
N THR A 24 -5.42 -15.39 1.66
CA THR A 24 -4.81 -14.36 2.50
C THR A 24 -4.55 -13.12 1.65
N ILE A 25 -5.00 -11.97 2.12
CA ILE A 25 -4.62 -10.66 1.59
C ILE A 25 -3.73 -9.97 2.61
N ARG A 26 -2.72 -9.26 2.13
CA ARG A 26 -1.76 -8.53 2.95
C ARG A 26 -1.46 -7.20 2.28
N ILE A 27 -1.45 -6.14 3.06
CA ILE A 27 -1.02 -4.81 2.61
C ILE A 27 0.21 -4.41 3.41
N GLU A 28 1.18 -3.85 2.71
CA GLU A 28 2.46 -3.38 3.26
C GLU A 28 2.67 -1.91 2.92
N PHE A 29 3.32 -1.20 3.83
CA PHE A 29 3.67 0.21 3.76
C PHE A 29 5.15 0.33 4.07
N GLN A 30 5.96 0.23 3.02
CA GLN A 30 7.40 0.33 3.13
C GLN A 30 7.80 1.80 3.21
N GLU A 31 8.43 2.14 4.32
CA GLU A 31 8.97 3.46 4.61
C GLU A 31 10.27 3.71 3.84
N ASP A 32 10.40 4.90 3.26
CA ASP A 32 11.62 5.40 2.63
C ASP A 32 11.81 6.88 2.95
N TRP A 33 13.04 7.33 3.17
CA TRP A 33 13.34 8.68 3.69
C TRP A 33 14.21 9.49 2.74
N THR A 34 13.82 10.74 2.52
CA THR A 34 14.69 11.75 1.92
C THR A 34 14.63 13.07 2.67
N LYS A 35 15.67 13.40 3.44
CA LYS A 35 15.81 14.66 4.20
C LYS A 35 14.59 14.98 5.10
N LYS A 36 13.56 15.62 4.53
CA LYS A 36 12.32 16.07 5.19
C LYS A 36 11.05 15.43 4.63
N ILE A 37 11.18 14.48 3.72
CA ILE A 37 10.07 13.78 3.09
C ILE A 37 10.18 12.30 3.46
N VAL A 38 9.09 11.76 3.97
CA VAL A 38 8.91 10.33 4.18
C VAL A 38 7.96 9.81 3.12
N TYR A 39 8.37 8.76 2.44
CA TYR A 39 7.57 8.06 1.48
C TYR A 39 7.08 6.75 2.08
N PHE A 40 5.83 6.41 1.81
CA PHE A 40 5.30 5.07 2.08
C PHE A 40 4.88 4.44 0.77
N ASN A 41 5.62 3.42 0.35
CA ASN A 41 5.28 2.60 -0.81
C ASN A 41 4.23 1.58 -0.40
N ILE A 42 3.07 1.63 -1.06
CA ILE A 42 1.93 0.76 -0.81
C ILE A 42 2.07 -0.49 -1.69
N PHE A 43 2.22 -1.65 -1.05
CA PHE A 43 2.21 -2.95 -1.72
C PHE A 43 0.98 -3.75 -1.30
N LEU A 44 0.28 -4.32 -2.28
CA LEU A 44 -0.82 -5.24 -2.05
C LEU A 44 -0.40 -6.63 -2.50
N VAL A 45 -0.36 -7.57 -1.56
CA VAL A 45 0.04 -8.96 -1.78
C VAL A 45 -1.15 -9.86 -1.50
N THR A 46 -1.48 -10.72 -2.46
CA THR A 46 -2.48 -11.77 -2.29
C THR A 46 -1.83 -13.13 -2.37
N LYS A 47 -2.11 -14.00 -1.39
CA LYS A 47 -1.56 -15.35 -1.29
C LYS A 47 -2.67 -16.38 -1.13
N HIS A 48 -2.65 -17.43 -1.94
CA HIS A 48 -3.43 -18.65 -1.67
C HIS A 48 -2.63 -19.62 -0.79
N LYS A 49 -3.34 -20.36 0.08
CA LYS A 49 -2.81 -21.32 1.10
C LYS A 49 -1.78 -22.37 0.60
N LYS A 50 -1.52 -22.50 -0.71
CA LYS A 50 -0.68 -23.57 -1.29
C LYS A 50 0.50 -23.11 -2.18
N LYS A 51 0.79 -21.82 -2.30
CA LYS A 51 1.92 -21.34 -3.14
C LYS A 51 2.92 -20.50 -2.35
N ALA A 52 4.19 -20.65 -2.68
CA ALA A 52 5.28 -19.82 -2.16
C ALA A 52 5.07 -18.35 -2.55
N PRO A 53 5.51 -17.39 -1.72
CA PRO A 53 5.46 -15.98 -2.07
C PRO A 53 6.54 -15.69 -3.11
N TYR A 54 6.15 -15.63 -4.39
CA TYR A 54 6.96 -15.02 -5.44
C TYR A 54 6.15 -13.86 -6.01
N PRO A 55 6.78 -12.73 -6.43
CA PRO A 55 6.08 -11.48 -6.74
C PRO A 55 5.37 -11.49 -8.09
N GLU A 56 5.12 -12.67 -8.68
CA GLU A 56 4.38 -12.79 -9.92
C GLU A 56 2.89 -12.65 -9.65
N LEU A 57 2.41 -11.41 -9.78
CA LEU A 57 1.28 -11.06 -10.63
C LEU A 57 -0.04 -11.85 -10.45
N GLU A 58 -0.24 -12.58 -9.35
CA GLU A 58 -1.54 -13.19 -9.10
C GLU A 58 -2.53 -12.05 -8.95
N GLN A 59 -3.50 -12.10 -9.84
CA GLN A 59 -4.60 -11.17 -9.97
C GLN A 59 -5.28 -11.04 -8.60
N THR A 60 -6.01 -9.94 -8.40
CA THR A 60 -7.02 -9.84 -7.32
C THR A 60 -7.72 -11.20 -7.24
N GLY A 61 -7.39 -12.01 -6.24
CA GLY A 61 -7.72 -13.44 -6.30
C GLY A 61 -9.22 -13.69 -6.21
N LYS A 62 -9.67 -14.84 -5.72
CA LYS A 62 -11.10 -15.22 -5.77
C LYS A 62 -12.06 -14.18 -5.16
N ASP A 63 -11.57 -13.34 -4.25
CA ASP A 63 -12.34 -12.28 -3.57
C ASP A 63 -12.12 -10.87 -4.16
N GLY A 64 -11.79 -10.75 -5.45
CA GLY A 64 -11.15 -9.56 -6.03
C GLY A 64 -11.66 -8.18 -5.58
N LEU A 65 -12.95 -7.88 -5.71
CA LEU A 65 -13.49 -6.57 -5.28
C LEU A 65 -13.45 -6.38 -3.75
N LYS A 66 -13.75 -7.42 -2.97
CA LYS A 66 -13.71 -7.35 -1.50
C LYS A 66 -12.29 -7.09 -1.01
N GLY A 67 -11.31 -7.77 -1.60
CA GLY A 67 -9.89 -7.54 -1.31
C GLY A 67 -9.45 -6.11 -1.62
N LEU A 68 -9.93 -5.54 -2.73
CA LEU A 68 -9.64 -4.13 -3.07
C LEU A 68 -10.31 -3.14 -2.11
N MET A 69 -11.55 -3.40 -1.70
CA MET A 69 -12.25 -2.57 -0.71
C MET A 69 -11.54 -2.60 0.64
N TRP A 70 -11.09 -3.78 1.07
CA TRP A 70 -10.27 -3.95 2.27
C TRP A 70 -8.93 -3.22 2.16
N ALA A 71 -8.21 -3.37 1.04
CA ALA A 71 -6.96 -2.66 0.84
C ALA A 71 -7.14 -1.14 0.92
N ARG A 72 -8.21 -0.61 0.30
CA ARG A 72 -8.55 0.81 0.39
C ARG A 72 -8.84 1.25 1.83
N SER A 73 -9.59 0.48 2.61
CA SER A 73 -9.84 0.85 4.01
C SER A 73 -8.55 0.88 4.82
N LYS A 74 -7.66 -0.09 4.60
CA LYS A 74 -6.37 -0.16 5.27
C LYS A 74 -5.43 1.00 4.91
N ILE A 75 -5.45 1.46 3.66
CA ILE A 75 -4.72 2.68 3.28
C ILE A 75 -5.22 3.89 4.08
N LEU A 76 -6.54 4.07 4.20
CA LEU A 76 -7.10 5.19 4.96
C LEU A 76 -6.88 5.07 6.48
N GLU A 77 -6.90 3.85 7.02
CA GLU A 77 -6.52 3.59 8.41
C GLU A 77 -5.04 3.94 8.65
N PHE A 78 -4.16 3.55 7.72
CA PHE A 78 -2.73 3.84 7.80
C PHE A 78 -2.44 5.35 7.74
N GLU A 79 -3.13 6.08 6.85
CA GLU A 79 -3.00 7.54 6.77
C GLU A 79 -3.32 8.23 8.11
N LYS A 80 -4.34 7.76 8.83
CA LYS A 80 -4.67 8.30 10.16
C LYS A 80 -3.61 7.90 11.18
N PHE A 81 -3.28 6.62 11.21
CA PHE A 81 -2.27 6.06 12.12
C PHE A 81 -0.94 6.80 12.04
N ILE A 82 -0.44 7.07 10.83
CA ILE A 82 0.86 7.71 10.65
C ILE A 82 0.85 9.23 10.88
N ARG A 83 -0.31 9.88 10.70
CA ARG A 83 -0.50 11.30 11.05
C ARG A 83 -0.51 11.54 12.55
N GLU A 84 -0.88 10.53 13.34
CA GLU A 84 -0.90 10.58 14.80
C GLU A 84 0.46 10.19 15.42
N ASP A 85 1.41 9.71 14.61
CA ASP A 85 2.76 9.35 15.06
C ASP A 85 3.66 10.58 15.07
N THR A 86 4.03 11.02 16.28
CA THR A 86 4.86 12.21 16.53
C THR A 86 6.26 12.10 15.95
N GLY A 87 6.71 10.90 15.58
CA GLY A 87 7.96 10.69 14.84
C GLY A 87 8.00 11.37 13.47
N TYR A 88 6.84 11.76 12.92
CA TYR A 88 6.72 12.37 11.60
C TYR A 88 6.27 13.84 11.61
N ASP A 89 6.09 14.48 12.76
CA ASP A 89 5.53 15.83 12.89
C ASP A 89 6.23 16.91 12.03
N ARG A 90 7.51 16.71 11.73
CA ARG A 90 8.33 17.65 10.94
C ARG A 90 8.53 17.22 9.49
N SER A 91 7.93 16.10 9.09
CA SER A 91 8.11 15.48 7.79
C SER A 91 6.90 15.71 6.89
N LYS A 92 7.14 15.91 5.59
CA LYS A 92 6.10 15.75 4.59
C LYS A 92 5.92 14.27 4.31
N ILE A 93 4.71 13.74 4.44
CA ILE A 93 4.45 12.33 4.18
C ILE A 93 3.81 12.18 2.79
N ILE A 94 4.38 11.31 1.95
CA ILE A 94 3.88 11.02 0.61
C ILE A 94 3.58 9.53 0.49
N MET A 95 2.31 9.21 0.31
CA MET A 95 1.84 7.87 -0.01
C MET A 95 2.06 7.60 -1.51
N ILE A 96 2.67 6.46 -1.85
CA ILE A 96 2.99 6.06 -3.22
C ILE A 96 2.32 4.73 -3.53
N CYS A 97 1.49 4.70 -4.57
CA CYS A 97 0.96 3.47 -5.15
C CYS A 97 1.48 3.32 -6.58
N ARG A 98 2.32 2.29 -6.79
CA ARG A 98 2.84 1.88 -8.10
C ARG A 98 2.07 0.68 -8.63
N TRP A 99 2.32 0.36 -9.89
CA TRP A 99 1.70 -0.77 -10.58
C TRP A 99 2.68 -1.36 -11.59
N ASP A 100 2.57 -2.66 -11.82
CA ASP A 100 3.34 -3.35 -12.85
C ASP A 100 2.63 -3.33 -14.21
N ASP A 101 1.30 -3.18 -14.20
CA ASP A 101 0.48 -3.20 -15.41
C ASP A 101 -0.65 -2.15 -15.41
N ASN A 102 -1.10 -1.78 -16.61
CA ASN A 102 -2.09 -0.72 -16.81
C ASN A 102 -3.50 -1.08 -16.28
N ARG A 103 -3.83 -2.36 -16.14
CA ARG A 103 -5.12 -2.80 -15.57
C ARG A 103 -5.11 -2.54 -14.06
N ARG A 104 -4.04 -2.92 -13.34
CA ARG A 104 -3.85 -2.59 -11.91
C ARG A 104 -3.86 -1.08 -11.68
N ARG A 105 -3.14 -0.32 -12.51
CA ARG A 105 -3.18 1.16 -12.47
C ARG A 105 -4.61 1.71 -12.46
N ASN A 106 -5.42 1.27 -13.42
CA ASN A 106 -6.78 1.79 -13.57
C ASN A 106 -7.65 1.44 -12.36
N VAL A 107 -7.53 0.22 -11.84
CA VAL A 107 -8.27 -0.24 -10.65
C VAL A 107 -7.84 0.54 -9.40
N TYR A 108 -6.53 0.68 -9.17
CA TYR A 108 -6.01 1.41 -8.02
C TYR A 108 -6.40 2.88 -8.08
N PHE A 109 -6.25 3.52 -9.24
CA PHE A 109 -6.64 4.91 -9.40
C PHE A 109 -8.14 5.11 -9.23
N TYR A 110 -8.98 4.21 -9.74
CA TYR A 110 -10.43 4.27 -9.52
C TYR A 110 -10.79 4.23 -8.04
N GLY A 111 -10.15 3.35 -7.25
CA GLY A 111 -10.40 3.24 -5.81
C GLY A 111 -9.84 4.41 -4.99
N LEU A 112 -8.68 4.94 -5.38
CA LEU A 112 -7.92 5.92 -4.60
C LEU A 112 -8.19 7.38 -4.98
N SER A 113 -8.62 7.67 -6.22
CA SER A 113 -8.90 9.03 -6.68
C SER A 113 -9.93 9.76 -5.81
N LYS A 114 -10.98 9.04 -5.39
CA LYS A 114 -12.01 9.54 -4.46
C LYS A 114 -11.48 9.82 -3.04
N CYS A 115 -10.26 9.39 -2.74
CA CYS A 115 -9.57 9.58 -1.46
C CYS A 115 -8.48 10.66 -1.54
N GLY A 116 -8.45 11.45 -2.62
CA GLY A 116 -7.48 12.55 -2.80
C GLY A 116 -6.16 12.13 -3.46
N TYR A 117 -6.02 10.88 -3.89
CA TYR A 117 -4.86 10.45 -4.66
C TYR A 117 -4.94 10.95 -6.10
N LYS A 118 -3.80 11.32 -6.67
CA LYS A 118 -3.68 11.84 -8.04
C LYS A 118 -2.52 11.16 -8.76
N TYR A 119 -2.55 11.15 -10.08
CA TYR A 119 -1.34 10.80 -10.83
C TYR A 119 -0.26 11.86 -10.61
N GLY A 120 0.97 11.40 -10.44
CA GLY A 120 2.16 12.25 -10.36
C GLY A 120 3.40 11.51 -10.83
N MET A 121 4.54 12.19 -10.74
CA MET A 121 5.85 11.65 -11.09
C MET A 121 6.71 11.55 -9.83
N ILE A 122 7.31 10.39 -9.60
CA ILE A 122 8.26 10.16 -8.52
C ILE A 122 9.38 9.23 -9.00
N TYR A 123 10.62 9.60 -8.68
CA TYR A 123 11.83 8.88 -9.12
C TYR A 123 11.83 8.57 -10.63
N GLY A 124 11.47 9.56 -11.47
CA GLY A 124 11.45 9.41 -12.93
C GLY A 124 10.32 8.55 -13.50
N SER A 125 9.39 8.08 -12.66
CA SER A 125 8.30 7.18 -13.08
C SER A 125 6.93 7.67 -12.61
N LYS A 126 5.88 7.32 -13.36
CA LYS A 126 4.51 7.68 -13.01
C LYS A 126 4.02 6.85 -11.83
N ALA A 127 3.36 7.48 -10.88
CA ALA A 127 2.74 6.83 -9.73
C ALA A 127 1.40 7.48 -9.37
N ILE A 128 0.63 6.83 -8.50
CA ILE A 128 -0.55 7.39 -7.84
C ILE A 128 -0.10 7.87 -6.47
N LEU A 129 -0.22 9.17 -6.22
CA LEU A 129 0.40 9.85 -5.09
C LEU A 129 -0.65 10.58 -4.26
N LYS A 130 -0.40 10.67 -2.95
CA LYS A 130 -1.10 11.58 -2.06
C LYS A 130 -0.13 12.10 -1.00
N GLN A 131 -0.08 13.42 -0.83
CA GLN A 131 0.54 14.00 0.35
C GLN A 131 -0.50 14.03 1.47
N ILE A 132 -0.14 13.54 2.64
CA ILE A 132 -0.99 13.56 3.84
C ILE A 132 -0.42 14.47 4.91
#